data_AF-A0A5F9C5U3-F1
#
_entry.id   AF-A0A5F9C5U3-F1
#
_cell.length_a   1.000
_cell.length_b   1.000
_cell.length_c   1.000
_cell.angle_alpha   90.00
_cell.angle_beta   90.00
_cell.angle_gamma   90.00
#
_symmetry.space_group_name_H-M   'P 1'
#
loop_
_entity.id
_entity.type
_entity.pdbx_description
1 polymer ?
#
loop_
_entity_poly.entity_id
_entity_poly.type
_entity_poly.pdbx_seq_one_letter_code
_entity_poly.pdbx_strand_id
1 'polypeptide(L)'
;MGSGLLERLAPRLGLSDPDLLRKAEEYLRLSQLKCVGLSAHTTETSNAVMCLDLAASCMKYPLDRAYLIKLSGLNKKMYQSCLKSFECLLGLNSNIGIRDLAVQFSCTEAVNMASKILQRYESSLPQTQQVDLDLSRPLFTTAAVLSACKRTWRFSCSTTEKTESSG
;
A
#
# COMPACT_ATOMS: atom_id res chain seq x y z
N MET A 1 4.59 12.77 24.09
CA MET A 1 6.07 12.71 24.17
C MET A 1 6.77 12.43 22.83
N GLY A 2 6.07 12.29 21.70
CA GLY A 2 6.71 11.98 20.40
C GLY A 2 7.26 13.18 19.60
N SER A 3 6.78 14.40 19.85
CA SER A 3 7.18 15.61 19.10
C SER A 3 8.68 15.94 19.23
N GLY A 4 9.24 15.78 20.43
CA GLY A 4 10.66 16.08 20.70
C GLY A 4 11.65 15.19 19.93
N LEU A 5 11.23 14.03 19.42
CA LEU A 5 12.07 13.21 18.53
C LEU A 5 12.12 13.78 17.12
N LEU A 6 11.00 14.25 16.59
CA LEU A 6 10.92 14.84 15.25
C LEU A 6 11.73 16.14 15.18
N GLU A 7 11.64 16.98 16.22
CA GLU A 7 12.41 18.23 16.32
C GLU A 7 13.93 18.00 16.35
N ARG A 8 14.39 16.85 16.85
CA ARG A 8 15.82 16.50 16.87
C ARG A 8 16.30 15.88 15.56
N LEU A 9 15.42 15.14 14.88
CA LEU A 9 15.77 14.39 13.67
C LEU A 9 15.64 15.23 12.40
N ALA A 10 14.65 16.12 12.34
CA ALA A 10 14.39 16.93 11.16
C ALA A 10 15.54 17.88 10.77
N PRO A 11 16.20 18.61 11.70
CA PRO A 11 17.35 19.45 11.35
C PRO A 11 18.52 18.64 10.78
N ARG A 12 18.70 17.39 11.24
CA ARG A 12 19.74 16.47 10.74
C ARG A 12 19.48 16.02 9.30
N LEU A 13 18.24 16.11 8.85
CA LEU A 13 17.78 15.77 7.51
C LEU A 13 17.67 16.99 6.59
N GLY A 14 18.02 18.19 7.09
CA GLY A 14 17.83 19.45 6.36
C GLY A 14 16.37 19.88 6.26
N LEU A 15 15.49 19.30 7.10
CA LEU A 15 14.06 19.59 7.12
C LEU A 15 13.80 20.72 8.13
N SER A 16 13.42 21.89 7.63
CA SER A 16 13.03 23.04 8.47
C SER A 16 11.64 23.57 8.13
N ASP A 17 10.95 22.93 7.19
CA ASP A 17 9.60 23.31 6.78
C ASP A 17 8.59 22.93 7.88
N PRO A 18 7.90 23.91 8.50
CA PRO A 18 6.95 23.65 9.56
C PRO A 18 5.74 22.82 9.11
N ASP A 19 5.32 22.92 7.85
CA ASP A 19 4.19 22.16 7.33
C ASP A 19 4.53 20.67 7.19
N LEU A 20 5.77 20.37 6.76
CA LEU A 20 6.29 19.01 6.72
C LEU A 20 6.40 18.42 8.13
N LEU A 21 6.91 19.18 9.10
CA LEU A 21 7.02 18.73 10.50
C LEU A 21 5.65 18.42 11.10
N ARG A 22 4.68 19.31 10.88
CA ARG A 22 3.30 19.11 11.32
C ARG A 22 2.69 17.85 10.70
N LYS A 23 2.97 17.59 9.42
CA LYS A 23 2.51 16.38 8.73
C LYS A 23 3.18 15.11 9.27
N ALA A 24 4.48 15.16 9.55
CA ALA A 24 5.20 14.05 10.14
C ALA A 24 4.70 13.72 11.56
N GLU A 25 4.35 14.74 12.35
CA GLU A 25 3.77 14.57 13.68
C GLU A 25 2.38 13.91 13.62
N GLU A 26 1.56 14.31 12.65
CA GLU A 26 0.27 13.67 12.37
C GLU A 26 0.46 12.17 12.07
N TYR A 27 1.41 11.81 11.20
CA TYR A 27 1.72 10.41 10.89
C TYR A 27 2.27 9.64 12.09
N LEU A 28 3.11 10.27 12.91
CA LEU A 28 3.62 9.64 14.12
C LEU A 28 2.47 9.32 15.09
N ARG A 29 1.55 10.26 15.31
CA ARG A 29 0.38 10.06 16.15
C ARG A 29 -0.55 8.98 15.59
N LEU A 30 -0.79 8.98 14.29
CA LEU A 30 -1.58 7.93 13.63
C LEU A 30 -0.92 6.56 13.72
N SER A 31 0.41 6.48 13.61
CA SER A 31 1.14 5.22 13.66
C SER A 31 1.05 4.55 15.03
N GLN A 32 1.02 5.34 16.11
CA GLN A 32 0.82 4.83 17.47
C GLN A 32 -0.54 4.15 17.65
N LEU A 33 -1.54 4.53 16.85
CA LEU A 33 -2.88 3.96 16.92
C LEU A 33 -3.06 2.79 15.94
N LYS A 34 -2.56 2.93 14.70
CA LYS A 34 -2.78 1.98 13.61
C LYS A 34 -1.68 0.93 13.44
N CYS A 35 -0.46 1.24 13.86
CA CYS A 35 0.74 0.42 13.61
C CYS A 35 1.26 -0.28 14.86
N VAL A 36 0.42 -0.52 15.87
CA VAL A 36 0.83 -1.11 17.18
C VAL A 36 1.61 -2.43 17.00
N GLY A 37 1.15 -3.32 16.13
CA GLY A 37 1.82 -4.59 15.86
C GLY A 37 3.17 -4.45 15.16
N LEU A 38 3.33 -3.43 14.31
CA LEU A 38 4.60 -3.14 13.63
C LEU A 38 5.59 -2.45 14.57
N SER A 39 5.08 -1.59 15.46
CA SER A 39 5.86 -0.87 16.48
C SER A 39 6.54 -1.79 17.50
N ALA A 40 6.09 -3.04 17.65
CA ALA A 40 6.76 -4.01 18.52
C ALA A 40 8.12 -4.46 17.96
N HIS A 41 8.33 -4.33 16.65
CA HIS A 41 9.54 -4.76 15.95
C HIS A 41 10.44 -3.62 15.51
N THR A 42 10.03 -2.37 15.76
CA THR A 42 10.73 -1.16 15.33
C THR A 42 10.99 -0.22 16.50
N THR A 43 12.08 0.55 16.45
CA THR A 43 12.40 1.53 17.49
C THR A 43 11.58 2.81 17.29
N GLU A 44 11.33 3.56 18.37
CA GLU A 44 10.67 4.87 18.29
C GLU A 44 11.39 5.84 17.33
N THR A 45 12.74 5.78 17.30
CA THR A 45 13.55 6.56 16.37
C THR A 45 13.30 6.15 14.92
N SER A 46 13.23 4.85 14.63
CA SER A 46 12.94 4.36 13.28
C SER A 46 11.53 4.75 12.81
N ASN A 47 10.53 4.71 13.71
CA ASN A 47 9.17 5.14 13.42
C ASN A 47 9.12 6.64 13.10
N ALA A 48 9.83 7.47 13.86
CA ALA A 48 9.93 8.90 13.61
C ALA A 48 10.60 9.21 12.25
N VAL A 49 11.70 8.50 11.92
CA VAL A 49 12.38 8.64 10.62
C VAL A 49 11.48 8.21 9.45
N MET A 50 10.72 7.12 9.59
CA MET A 50 9.76 6.69 8.57
C MET A 50 8.62 7.70 8.39
N CYS A 51 8.08 8.26 9.47
CA CYS A 51 7.04 9.28 9.38
C CYS A 51 7.53 10.56 8.68
N LEU A 52 8.80 10.93 8.88
CA LEU A 52 9.44 12.04 8.14
C LEU A 52 9.62 11.72 6.65
N ASP A 53 10.07 10.51 6.30
CA ASP A 53 10.20 10.07 4.90
C ASP A 53 8.84 10.08 4.18
N LEU A 54 7.77 9.64 4.86
CA LEU A 54 6.41 9.66 4.34
C LEU A 54 5.89 11.09 4.15
N ALA A 55 6.09 11.96 5.14
CA ALA A 55 5.70 13.38 5.03
C ALA A 55 6.42 14.08 3.88
N ALA A 56 7.73 13.86 3.75
CA ALA A 56 8.52 14.38 2.65
C ALA A 56 8.05 13.83 1.30
N SER A 57 7.77 12.52 1.21
CA SER A 57 7.24 11.89 0.01
C SER A 57 5.89 12.48 -0.40
N CYS A 58 4.99 12.73 0.55
CA CYS A 58 3.70 13.38 0.30
C CYS A 58 3.86 14.82 -0.19
N MET A 59 4.83 15.57 0.35
CA MET A 59 5.13 16.95 -0.08
C MET A 59 6.09 17.03 -1.27
N LYS A 60 6.46 15.89 -1.87
CA LYS A 60 7.42 15.79 -2.98
C LYS A 60 8.79 16.42 -2.66
N TYR A 61 9.19 16.40 -1.40
CA TYR A 61 10.49 16.88 -0.96
C TYR A 61 11.56 15.80 -1.18
N PRO A 62 12.67 16.10 -1.86
CA PRO A 62 13.72 15.10 -2.11
C PRO A 62 14.53 14.83 -0.83
N LEU A 63 14.59 13.56 -0.42
CA LEU A 63 15.42 13.10 0.70
C LEU A 63 16.36 11.97 0.26
N ASP A 64 17.55 11.93 0.85
CA ASP A 64 18.45 10.79 0.67
C ASP A 64 17.99 9.58 1.53
N ARG A 65 17.39 8.61 0.84
CA ARG A 65 16.96 7.35 1.44
C ARG A 65 18.11 6.55 2.05
N ALA A 66 19.34 6.65 1.53
CA ALA A 66 20.47 5.93 2.11
C ALA A 66 20.84 6.49 3.49
N TYR A 67 20.77 7.81 3.65
CA TYR A 67 20.95 8.47 4.94
C TYR A 67 19.83 8.15 5.93
N LEU A 68 18.57 8.15 5.49
CA LEU A 68 17.41 7.78 6.30
C LEU A 68 17.52 6.34 6.85
N ILE A 69 17.91 5.38 6.01
CA ILE A 69 18.13 3.99 6.42
C ILE A 69 19.20 3.92 7.52
N LYS A 70 20.33 4.62 7.35
CA LYS A 70 21.38 4.69 8.37
C LYS A 70 20.90 5.31 9.68
N LEU A 71 20.11 6.38 9.60
CA LEU A 71 19.57 7.09 10.77
C LEU A 71 18.54 6.24 11.55
N SER A 72 17.75 5.44 10.84
CA SER A 72 16.79 4.50 11.44
C SER A 72 17.44 3.27 12.09
N GLY A 73 18.70 2.97 11.76
CA GLY A 73 19.41 1.78 12.24
C GLY A 73 18.87 0.46 11.67
N LEU A 74 18.10 0.50 10.58
CA LEU A 74 17.50 -0.68 9.96
C LEU A 74 18.29 -1.15 8.74
N ASN A 75 18.20 -2.44 8.44
CA ASN A 75 18.69 -2.96 7.16
C ASN A 75 17.80 -2.47 6.01
N LYS A 76 18.36 -2.24 4.81
CA LYS A 76 17.64 -1.70 3.64
C LYS A 76 16.36 -2.47 3.32
N LYS A 77 16.41 -3.81 3.39
CA LYS A 77 15.23 -4.67 3.16
C LYS A 77 14.15 -4.47 4.21
N MET A 78 14.55 -4.42 5.49
CA MET A 78 13.62 -4.20 6.60
C MET A 78 13.00 -2.81 6.53
N TYR A 79 13.81 -1.78 6.28
CA TYR A 79 13.34 -0.41 6.13
C TYR A 79 12.28 -0.30 5.03
N GLN A 80 12.54 -0.85 3.83
CA GLN A 80 11.58 -0.83 2.74
C GLN A 80 10.29 -1.60 3.07
N SER A 81 10.40 -2.73 3.76
CA SER A 81 9.23 -3.52 4.18
C SER A 81 8.37 -2.79 5.21
N CYS A 82 9.01 -2.22 6.24
CA CYS A 82 8.35 -1.41 7.25
C CYS A 82 7.72 -0.16 6.62
N LEU A 83 8.46 0.58 5.79
CA LEU A 83 7.95 1.79 5.14
C LEU A 83 6.69 1.50 4.33
N LYS A 84 6.69 0.45 3.50
CA LYS A 84 5.49 0.00 2.76
C LYS A 84 4.32 -0.38 3.68
N SER A 85 4.63 -1.00 4.81
CA SER A 85 3.62 -1.36 5.81
C SER A 85 3.02 -0.12 6.47
N PHE A 86 3.86 0.89 6.80
CA PHE A 86 3.40 2.18 7.28
C PHE A 86 2.53 2.89 6.24
N GLU A 87 2.94 2.93 4.96
CA GLU A 87 2.13 3.50 3.88
C GLU A 87 0.75 2.83 3.81
N CYS A 88 0.70 1.51 3.92
CA CYS A 88 -0.54 0.73 3.85
C CYS A 88 -1.44 1.00 5.06
N LEU A 89 -0.89 0.90 6.27
CA LEU A 89 -1.65 1.06 7.51
C LEU A 89 -2.13 2.51 7.72
N LEU A 90 -1.32 3.48 7.32
CA LEU A 90 -1.70 4.90 7.36
C LEU A 90 -2.66 5.29 6.24
N GLY A 91 -2.83 4.46 5.21
CA GLY A 91 -3.68 4.73 4.06
C GLY A 91 -3.07 5.74 3.08
N LEU A 92 -1.74 5.82 3.03
CA LEU A 92 -0.99 6.67 2.12
C LEU A 92 -0.72 6.01 0.77
N ASN A 93 -0.91 4.69 0.68
CA ASN A 93 -0.79 3.96 -0.57
C ASN A 93 -1.86 4.40 -1.56
N SER A 94 -1.40 4.91 -2.71
CA SER A 94 -2.23 5.05 -3.91
C SER A 94 -2.86 3.70 -4.22
N ASN A 95 -4.19 3.69 -4.31
CA ASN A 95 -5.00 2.52 -4.63
C ASN A 95 -4.32 1.61 -5.65
N ILE A 96 -3.99 0.38 -5.23
CA ILE A 96 -3.35 -0.59 -6.12
C ILE A 96 -4.38 -0.97 -7.18
N GLY A 97 -4.10 -0.57 -8.42
CA GLY A 97 -4.99 -0.79 -9.55
C GLY A 97 -5.08 -2.27 -9.90
N ILE A 98 -6.17 -2.65 -10.59
CA ILE A 98 -6.37 -4.00 -11.13
C ILE A 98 -5.15 -4.46 -11.95
N ARG A 99 -4.54 -3.52 -12.69
CA ARG A 99 -3.35 -3.80 -13.53
C ARG A 99 -2.11 -4.08 -12.70
N ASP A 100 -1.86 -3.32 -11.64
CA ASP A 100 -0.70 -3.53 -10.77
C ASP A 100 -0.79 -4.87 -10.06
N LEU A 101 -1.99 -5.23 -9.57
CA LEU A 101 -2.26 -6.56 -9.02
C LEU A 101 -2.03 -7.65 -10.07
N ALA A 102 -2.53 -7.45 -11.29
CA ALA A 102 -2.39 -8.45 -12.34
C ALA A 102 -0.92 -8.67 -12.76
N VAL A 103 -0.09 -7.64 -12.72
CA VAL A 103 1.36 -7.77 -12.94
C VAL A 103 2.03 -8.54 -11.79
N GLN A 104 1.67 -8.25 -10.53
CA GLN A 104 2.22 -8.95 -9.37
C GLN A 104 1.89 -10.45 -9.35
N PHE A 105 0.69 -10.81 -9.80
CA PHE A 105 0.23 -12.21 -9.85
C PHE A 105 0.40 -12.86 -11.24
N SER A 106 1.10 -12.21 -12.18
CA SER A 106 1.31 -12.69 -13.55
C SER A 106 0.02 -13.09 -14.28
N CYS A 107 -1.08 -12.37 -14.05
CA CYS A 107 -2.41 -12.64 -14.58
C CYS A 107 -2.97 -11.46 -15.39
N THR A 108 -2.16 -10.89 -16.27
CA THR A 108 -2.52 -9.74 -17.12
C THR A 108 -3.73 -10.01 -18.02
N GLU A 109 -3.95 -11.25 -18.42
CA GLU A 109 -5.13 -11.69 -19.19
C GLU A 109 -6.45 -11.53 -18.41
N ALA A 110 -6.40 -11.59 -17.07
CA ALA A 110 -7.57 -11.50 -16.21
C ALA A 110 -8.04 -10.06 -15.96
N VAL A 111 -7.28 -9.03 -16.37
CA VAL A 111 -7.58 -7.61 -16.11
C VAL A 111 -8.93 -7.17 -16.67
N ASN A 112 -9.24 -7.57 -17.91
CA ASN A 112 -10.51 -7.21 -18.55
C ASN A 112 -11.70 -7.87 -17.86
N MET A 113 -11.53 -9.13 -17.41
CA MET A 113 -12.57 -9.85 -16.68
C MET A 113 -12.77 -9.26 -15.27
N ALA A 114 -11.70 -8.92 -14.57
CA ALA A 114 -11.77 -8.28 -13.26
C ALA A 114 -12.51 -6.92 -13.33
N SER A 115 -12.23 -6.12 -14.36
CA SER A 115 -12.92 -4.84 -14.59
C SER A 115 -14.42 -5.02 -14.83
N LYS A 116 -14.80 -6.02 -15.64
CA LYS A 116 -16.23 -6.36 -15.87
C LYS A 116 -16.92 -6.85 -14.61
N ILE A 117 -16.22 -7.57 -13.73
CA ILE A 117 -16.78 -8.04 -12.44
C ILE A 117 -17.08 -6.84 -11.54
N LEU A 118 -16.16 -5.86 -11.44
CA LEU A 118 -16.39 -4.65 -10.65
C LEU A 118 -17.54 -3.82 -11.19
N GLN A 119 -17.60 -3.60 -12.51
CA GLN A 119 -18.71 -2.86 -13.13
C GLN A 119 -20.07 -3.52 -12.89
N ARG A 120 -20.13 -4.87 -12.99
CA ARG A 120 -21.36 -5.61 -12.69
C ARG A 120 -21.74 -5.48 -11.22
N TYR A 121 -20.76 -5.57 -10.33
CA TYR A 121 -20.99 -5.40 -8.90
C TYR A 121 -21.57 -4.01 -8.61
N GLU A 122 -20.98 -2.95 -9.14
CA GLU A 122 -21.47 -1.57 -9.02
C GLU A 122 -22.92 -1.43 -9.51
N SER A 123 -23.21 -1.93 -10.72
CA SER A 123 -24.55 -1.87 -11.32
C SER A 123 -25.62 -2.69 -10.57
N SER A 124 -25.20 -3.69 -9.79
CA SER A 124 -26.11 -4.55 -9.02
C SER A 124 -26.46 -4.01 -7.65
N LEU A 125 -25.76 -2.96 -7.19
CA LEU A 125 -25.97 -2.37 -5.87
C LEU A 125 -27.10 -1.35 -5.88
N PRO A 126 -27.92 -1.27 -4.81
CA PRO A 126 -28.88 -0.20 -4.63
C PRO A 126 -28.20 1.18 -4.60
N GLN A 127 -28.89 2.21 -5.09
CA GLN A 127 -28.36 3.58 -5.20
C GLN A 127 -27.84 4.16 -3.87
N THR A 128 -28.43 3.74 -2.75
CA THR A 128 -27.99 4.13 -1.39
C THR A 128 -26.61 3.58 -1.01
N GLN A 129 -26.22 2.43 -1.56
CA GLN A 129 -24.91 1.81 -1.31
C GLN A 129 -23.85 2.26 -2.30
N GLN A 130 -24.23 2.72 -3.50
CA GLN A 130 -23.28 3.18 -4.51
C GLN A 130 -22.51 4.45 -4.11
N VAL A 131 -23.13 5.34 -3.32
CA VAL A 131 -22.53 6.65 -2.95
C VAL A 131 -21.41 6.52 -1.92
N ASP A 132 -21.45 5.49 -1.06
CA ASP A 132 -20.45 5.27 0.00
C ASP A 132 -19.39 4.23 -0.39
N LEU A 133 -19.51 3.62 -1.58
CA LEU A 133 -18.66 2.51 -1.99
C LEU A 133 -17.47 2.99 -2.84
N ASP A 134 -16.31 3.06 -2.21
CA ASP A 134 -15.07 3.29 -2.95
C ASP A 134 -14.50 1.97 -3.52
N LEU A 135 -14.80 1.70 -4.80
CA LEU A 135 -14.29 0.55 -5.54
C LEU A 135 -12.78 0.58 -5.81
N SER A 136 -12.13 1.73 -5.58
CA SER A 136 -10.68 1.83 -5.71
C SER A 136 -9.95 1.20 -4.52
N ARG A 137 -10.66 0.90 -3.42
CA ARG A 137 -10.07 0.23 -2.27
C ARG A 137 -9.52 -1.15 -2.66
N PRO A 138 -8.31 -1.51 -2.17
CA PRO A 138 -7.68 -2.80 -2.49
C PRO A 138 -8.56 -4.03 -2.21
N LEU A 139 -9.52 -3.93 -1.29
CA LEU A 139 -10.48 -5.00 -1.00
C LEU A 139 -11.27 -5.44 -2.24
N PHE A 140 -11.81 -4.50 -3.01
CA PHE A 140 -12.64 -4.81 -4.17
C PHE A 140 -11.78 -5.22 -5.37
N THR A 141 -10.69 -4.49 -5.62
CA THR A 141 -9.79 -4.77 -6.75
C THR A 141 -9.14 -6.15 -6.62
N THR A 142 -8.70 -6.54 -5.41
CA THR A 142 -8.14 -7.88 -5.17
C THR A 142 -9.17 -9.00 -5.31
N ALA A 143 -10.38 -8.83 -4.76
CA ALA A 143 -11.46 -9.81 -4.88
C ALA A 143 -11.87 -10.03 -6.35
N ALA A 144 -11.92 -8.96 -7.14
CA ALA A 144 -12.24 -9.03 -8.56
C ALA A 144 -11.15 -9.74 -9.36
N VAL A 145 -9.87 -9.42 -9.14
CA VAL A 145 -8.74 -10.10 -9.79
C VAL A 145 -8.70 -11.58 -9.41
N LEU A 146 -8.85 -11.92 -8.13
CA LEU A 146 -8.88 -13.31 -7.68
C LEU A 146 -10.04 -14.10 -8.34
N SER A 147 -11.21 -13.49 -8.41
CA SER A 147 -12.40 -14.10 -9.04
C SER A 147 -12.21 -14.29 -10.55
N ALA A 148 -11.59 -13.32 -11.22
CA ALA A 148 -11.25 -13.40 -12.64
C ALA A 148 -10.23 -14.53 -12.87
N CYS A 149 -9.14 -14.57 -12.10
CA CYS A 149 -8.15 -15.64 -12.16
C CYS A 149 -8.80 -17.01 -11.96
N LYS A 150 -9.60 -17.22 -10.91
CA LYS A 150 -10.26 -18.51 -10.70
C LYS A 150 -11.09 -18.97 -11.91
N ARG A 151 -11.72 -18.05 -12.65
CA ARG A 151 -12.47 -18.39 -13.86
C ARG A 151 -11.57 -18.68 -15.06
N THR A 152 -10.50 -17.91 -15.25
CA THR A 152 -9.54 -18.13 -16.35
C THR A 152 -8.74 -19.41 -16.16
N TRP A 153 -8.25 -19.68 -14.96
CA TRP A 153 -7.49 -20.89 -14.63
C TRP A 153 -8.36 -22.14 -14.69
N ARG A 154 -9.64 -22.04 -14.30
CA ARG A 154 -10.62 -23.12 -14.47
C ARG A 154 -10.96 -23.37 -15.94
N PHE A 155 -10.90 -22.34 -16.80
CA PHE A 155 -10.99 -22.50 -18.25
C PHE A 155 -9.73 -23.17 -18.81
N SER A 156 -8.53 -22.77 -18.35
CA SER A 156 -7.25 -23.35 -18.79
C SER A 156 -7.15 -24.85 -18.46
N CYS A 157 -7.62 -25.28 -17.29
CA CYS A 157 -7.60 -26.70 -16.89
C CYS A 157 -8.62 -27.55 -17.69
N SER A 158 -9.77 -26.96 -18.05
CA SER A 158 -10.78 -27.65 -18.86
C SER A 158 -10.44 -27.68 -20.36
N THR A 159 -9.51 -26.84 -20.83
CA THR A 159 -8.94 -26.95 -22.18
C THR A 159 -7.80 -27.96 -22.27
N THR A 160 -7.05 -28.23 -21.19
CA THR A 160 -6.00 -29.27 -21.19
C THR A 160 -6.56 -30.68 -21.04
N GLU A 161 -7.75 -30.85 -20.47
CA GLU A 161 -8.41 -32.17 -20.32
C GLU A 161 -9.19 -32.61 -21.58
N LYS A 162 -9.24 -31.80 -22.64
CA LYS A 162 -9.96 -32.11 -23.89
C LYS A 162 -9.07 -32.35 -25.12
N THR A 163 -7.74 -32.37 -24.95
CA THR A 163 -6.78 -32.71 -26.01
C THR A 163 -6.04 -34.03 -25.77
N GLU A 164 -6.60 -34.94 -24.98
CA GLU A 164 -6.13 -36.33 -24.83
C GLU A 164 -7.31 -37.32 -24.85
N SER A 165 -8.16 -37.26 -25.88
CA SER A 165 -9.09 -38.34 -26.21
C SER A 165 -9.61 -38.17 -27.64
N SER A 166 -8.72 -38.33 -28.62
CA SER A 166 -9.02 -38.57 -30.05
C SER A 166 -7.69 -38.80 -30.76
N GLY A 167 -7.17 -40.02 -30.66
CA GLY A 167 -5.96 -40.50 -31.31
C GLY A 167 -5.78 -41.98 -31.03
#